data_AF-A0A2D6HIU4-F1
#
_entry.id   AF-A0A2D6HIU4-F1
#
_cell.length_a   1.000
_cell.length_b   1.000
_cell.length_c   1.000
_cell.angle_alpha   90.00
_cell.angle_beta   90.00
_cell.angle_gamma   90.00
#
_symmetry.space_group_name_H-M   'P 1'
#
loop_
_entity.id
_entity.type
_entity.pdbx_description
1 polymer ?
#
loop_
_entity_poly.entity_id
_entity_poly.type
_entity_poly.pdbx_seq_one_letter_code
_entity_poly.pdbx_strand_id
1 'polypeptide(L)'
;MDKPTTNRTSTPDRSLATLKLVSRLLGHELHSQASAKAITLSRDEVEEIQVTLDLFIEQAGRGQRTGAGIKSADGERRVVPARN
;
A
#
# COMPACT_ATOMS: atom_id res chain seq x y z
N MET A 1 -33.28 25.13 6.31
CA MET A 1 -33.04 23.94 7.15
C MET A 1 -32.02 23.11 6.40
N ASP A 2 -30.77 23.51 6.56
CA ASP A 2 -29.66 23.11 5.68
C ASP A 2 -29.04 21.83 6.22
N LYS A 3 -29.04 20.79 5.39
CA LYS A 3 -28.45 19.49 5.74
C LYS A 3 -26.92 19.64 5.79
N PRO A 4 -26.24 19.17 6.84
CA PRO A 4 -24.78 19.19 6.87
C PRO A 4 -24.25 18.24 5.80
N THR A 5 -23.56 18.79 4.81
CA THR A 5 -22.77 18.02 3.85
C THR A 5 -21.60 17.41 4.61
N THR A 6 -21.74 16.14 5.00
CA THR A 6 -20.65 15.35 5.56
C THR A 6 -19.53 15.25 4.52
N ASN A 7 -18.53 16.12 4.63
CA ASN A 7 -17.31 16.08 3.84
C ASN A 7 -16.44 14.93 4.37
N ARG A 8 -16.77 13.70 3.97
CA ARG A 8 -15.93 12.52 4.19
C ARG A 8 -14.71 12.64 3.28
N THR A 9 -13.71 13.42 3.70
CA THR A 9 -12.36 13.26 3.14
C THR A 9 -11.98 11.81 3.36
N SER A 10 -11.72 11.13 2.25
CA SER A 10 -11.73 9.69 2.21
C SER A 10 -10.58 9.14 3.08
N THR A 11 -10.91 8.29 4.06
CA THR A 11 -9.94 7.54 4.85
C THR A 11 -8.83 6.84 4.02
N PRO A 12 -9.06 6.37 2.78
CA PRO A 12 -7.98 5.78 1.98
C PRO A 12 -6.88 6.77 1.58
N ASP A 13 -7.19 8.05 1.31
CA ASP A 13 -6.17 9.03 0.90
C ASP A 13 -5.11 9.26 1.98
N ARG A 14 -5.55 9.26 3.25
CA ARG A 14 -4.66 9.40 4.41
C ARG A 14 -3.76 8.18 4.58
N SER A 15 -4.32 6.99 4.45
CA SER A 15 -3.58 5.72 4.55
C SER A 15 -2.50 5.60 3.47
N LEU A 16 -2.83 6.04 2.25
CA LEU A 16 -1.91 6.08 1.13
C LEU A 16 -0.79 7.11 1.35
N ALA A 17 -1.09 8.26 1.94
CA ALA A 17 -0.09 9.27 2.27
C ALA A 17 0.93 8.73 3.29
N THR A 18 0.47 8.00 4.32
CA THR A 18 1.35 7.33 5.29
C THR A 18 2.26 6.31 4.60
N LEU A 19 1.71 5.47 3.72
CA LEU A 19 2.51 4.47 3.00
C LEU A 19 3.56 5.11 2.09
N LYS A 20 3.20 6.20 1.39
CA LYS A 20 4.13 6.99 0.57
C LYS A 20 5.26 7.59 1.41
N LEU A 21 4.96 8.06 2.62
CA LEU A 21 5.97 8.59 3.53
C LEU A 21 6.96 7.51 3.95
N VAL A 22 6.47 6.35 4.40
CA VAL A 22 7.31 5.20 4.79
C VAL A 22 8.21 4.76 3.64
N SER A 23 7.65 4.60 2.43
CA SER A 23 8.42 4.25 1.23
C SER A 23 9.53 5.25 0.93
N ARG A 24 9.25 6.56 1.09
CA ARG A 24 10.25 7.62 0.86
C ARG A 24 11.36 7.59 1.92
N LEU A 25 11.03 7.35 3.18
CA LEU A 25 12.02 7.24 4.26
C LEU A 25 12.93 6.03 4.05
N LEU A 26 12.38 4.87 3.70
CA LEU A 26 13.18 3.69 3.36
C LEU A 26 14.09 3.93 2.15
N GLY A 27 13.58 4.61 1.11
CA GLY A 27 14.38 4.99 -0.04
C GLY A 27 15.54 5.93 0.34
N HIS A 28 15.31 6.88 1.25
CA HIS A 28 16.34 7.77 1.76
C HIS A 28 17.38 7.02 2.60
N GLU A 29 16.96 6.11 3.46
CA GLU A 29 17.86 5.28 4.27
C GLU A 29 18.73 4.36 3.40
N LEU A 30 18.17 3.80 2.34
CA LEU A 30 18.95 3.01 1.39
C LEU A 30 20.00 3.85 0.65
N HIS A 31 19.67 5.09 0.28
CA HIS A 31 20.60 5.98 -0.43
C HIS A 31 21.64 6.63 0.50
N SER A 32 21.29 6.93 1.75
CA SER A 32 22.22 7.49 2.74
C SER A 32 23.35 6.49 3.04
N GLN A 33 23.03 5.20 2.99
CA GLN A 33 24.00 4.11 3.06
C GLN A 33 24.60 3.86 1.66
N ALA A 34 25.42 4.81 1.18
CA ALA A 34 25.96 4.94 -0.20
C ALA A 34 26.54 3.69 -0.90
N SER A 35 26.75 2.57 -0.19
CA SER A 35 27.23 1.29 -0.71
C SER A 35 26.41 0.07 -0.24
N ALA A 36 25.39 0.26 0.58
CA ALA A 36 24.64 -0.83 1.16
C ALA A 36 23.57 -1.33 0.17
N LYS A 37 23.53 -2.65 -0.02
CA LYS A 37 22.49 -3.31 -0.82
C LYS A 37 21.20 -3.57 -0.02
N ALA A 38 21.23 -3.28 1.28
CA ALA A 38 20.15 -3.58 2.22
C ALA A 38 20.11 -2.51 3.31
N ILE A 39 18.90 -2.27 3.83
CA ILE A 39 18.66 -1.39 4.98
C ILE A 39 18.81 -2.25 6.23
N THR A 40 19.60 -1.76 7.20
CA THR A 40 19.63 -2.35 8.55
C THR A 40 18.55 -1.69 9.39
N LEU A 41 17.63 -2.48 9.93
CA LEU A 41 16.57 -2.03 10.83
C LEU A 41 16.60 -2.87 12.10
N SER A 42 16.24 -2.25 13.22
CA SER A 42 15.94 -2.96 14.46
C SER A 42 14.68 -3.80 14.32
N ARG A 43 14.49 -4.76 15.23
CA ARG A 43 13.30 -5.61 15.26
C ARG A 43 12.01 -4.79 15.40
N ASP A 44 12.03 -3.80 16.28
CA ASP A 44 10.86 -2.97 16.59
C ASP A 44 10.46 -2.13 15.37
N GLU A 45 11.43 -1.56 14.65
CA GLU A 45 11.16 -0.83 13.39
C GLU A 45 10.53 -1.72 12.33
N VAL A 46 10.97 -2.98 12.22
CA VAL A 46 10.37 -3.95 11.29
C VAL A 46 8.93 -4.27 11.67
N GLU A 47 8.66 -4.49 12.96
CA GLU A 47 7.30 -4.76 13.46
C GLU A 47 6.35 -3.57 13.23
N GLU A 48 6.81 -2.33 13.46
CA GLU A 48 6.00 -1.15 13.20
C GLU A 48 5.66 -0.98 11.71
N ILE A 49 6.61 -1.27 10.82
CA ILE A 49 6.37 -1.27 9.37
C ILE A 49 5.34 -2.33 9.00
N GLN A 50 5.44 -3.54 9.56
CA GLN A 50 4.47 -4.62 9.33
C GLN A 50 3.06 -4.21 9.76
N VAL A 51 2.89 -3.73 10.99
CA VAL A 51 1.59 -3.24 11.51
C VAL A 51 1.02 -2.13 10.61
N THR A 52 1.87 -1.21 10.15
CA THR A 52 1.44 -0.13 9.25
C THR A 52 0.92 -0.65 7.91
N LEU A 53 1.58 -1.66 7.34
CA LEU A 53 1.16 -2.31 6.09
C LEU A 53 -0.15 -3.08 6.27
N ASP A 54 -0.30 -3.83 7.36
CA ASP A 54 -1.53 -4.57 7.66
C ASP A 54 -2.73 -3.64 7.79
N LEU A 55 -2.58 -2.54 8.54
CA LEU A 55 -3.61 -1.52 8.71
C LEU A 55 -3.98 -0.85 7.38
N PHE A 56 -3.01 -0.62 6.49
CA PHE A 56 -3.26 -0.10 5.15
C PHE A 56 -4.05 -1.08 4.30
N ILE A 57 -3.66 -2.37 4.28
CA ILE A 57 -4.34 -3.42 3.51
C ILE A 57 -5.78 -3.57 3.97
N GLU A 58 -6.02 -3.57 5.28
CA GLU A 58 -7.37 -3.61 5.82
C GLU A 58 -8.22 -2.41 5.38
N GLN A 59 -7.64 -1.20 5.38
CA GLN A 59 -8.33 0.02 4.95
C GLN A 59 -8.62 0.01 3.45
N ALA A 60 -7.66 -0.42 2.63
CA ALA A 60 -7.81 -0.55 1.18
C ALA A 60 -8.85 -1.64 0.81
N GLY A 61 -8.85 -2.77 1.51
CA GLY A 61 -9.80 -3.86 1.30
C GLY A 61 -11.24 -3.50 1.68
N ARG A 62 -11.44 -2.63 2.69
CA ARG A 62 -12.78 -2.11 3.05
C ARG A 62 -13.40 -1.26 1.94
N GLY A 63 -12.59 -0.54 1.15
CA GLY A 63 -13.05 0.23 -0.01
C GLY A 63 -13.47 -0.63 -1.21
N GLN A 64 -12.87 -1.81 -1.38
CA GLN A 64 -13.25 -2.72 -2.47
C GLN A 64 -14.59 -3.45 -2.21
N ARG A 65 -14.94 -3.70 -0.95
CA ARG A 65 -16.19 -4.40 -0.59
C ARG A 65 -17.46 -3.59 -0.81
N THR A 66 -17.36 -2.27 -0.96
CA THR A 66 -18.53 -1.37 -1.14
C THR A 66 -18.64 -0.76 -2.53
N GLY A 67 -17.68 -0.98 -3.43
CA GLY A 67 -17.58 -0.24 -4.71
C GLY A 67 -17.58 -1.04 -6.02
N ALA A 68 -17.49 -2.37 -6.00
CA ALA A 68 -17.56 -3.20 -7.21
C ALA A 68 -18.09 -4.58 -6.79
N GLY A 69 -19.11 -5.17 -7.42
CA GLY A 69 -19.09 -5.37 -8.86
C GLY A 69 -17.84 -6.14 -9.28
N ILE A 70 -17.34 -7.07 -8.46
CA ILE A 70 -16.24 -7.96 -8.83
C ILE A 70 -16.77 -8.88 -9.94
N LYS A 71 -16.66 -8.42 -11.19
CA LYS A 71 -16.42 -9.34 -12.28
C LYS A 71 -15.12 -10.04 -11.91
N SER A 72 -15.24 -11.31 -11.53
CA SER A 72 -14.12 -12.24 -11.50
C SER A 72 -13.40 -12.10 -12.84
N ALA A 73 -12.26 -11.43 -12.85
CA ALA A 73 -11.28 -11.60 -13.92
C ALA A 73 -10.65 -12.96 -13.65
N ASP A 74 -11.33 -13.97 -14.17
CA ASP A 74 -10.80 -15.30 -14.38
C ASP A 74 -9.40 -15.19 -14.99
N GLY A 75 -8.50 -16.02 -14.48
CA GLY A 75 -7.08 -15.90 -14.68
C GLY A 75 -6.69 -16.37 -16.07
N GLU A 76 -6.33 -15.45 -16.95
CA GLU A 76 -5.65 -15.83 -18.19
C GLU A 76 -4.13 -15.68 -17.99
N ARG A 77 -3.52 -16.76 -17.48
CA ARG A 77 -2.08 -16.99 -17.60
C ARG A 77 -1.76 -17.05 -19.09
N ARG A 78 -1.34 -15.93 -19.68
CA ARG A 78 -0.81 -15.89 -21.04
C ARG A 78 0.51 -16.67 -21.08
N VAL A 79 0.44 -17.95 -21.44
CA VAL A 79 1.61 -18.78 -21.72
C VAL A 79 2.21 -18.33 -23.04
N VAL A 80 3.45 -17.85 -23.01
CA VAL A 80 4.21 -17.47 -24.20
C VAL A 80 5.07 -18.67 -24.60
N PRO A 81 4.80 -19.37 -25.71
CA PRO A 81 5.68 -20.43 -26.17
C PRO A 81 6.97 -19.85 -26.73
N ALA A 82 8.11 -20.39 -26.30
CA ALA A 82 9.42 -20.06 -26.86
C ALA A 82 9.50 -20.53 -28.32
N ARG A 83 9.94 -19.66 -29.22
CA ARG A 83 10.31 -20.03 -30.60
C ARG A 83 11.81 -20.28 -30.65
N ASN A 84 12.20 -21.49 -31.05
CA ASN A 84 13.55 -21.81 -31.57
C ASN A 84 13.60 -21.48 -33.06
#